data_AF-A0A1V4M1V3-F1
#
_entry.id   AF-A0A1V4M1V3-F1
#
_cell.length_a   1.000
_cell.length_b   1.000
_cell.length_c   1.000
_cell.angle_alpha   90.00
_cell.angle_beta   90.00
_cell.angle_gamma   90.00
#
_symmetry.space_group_name_H-M   'P 1'
#
loop_
_entity.id
_entity.type
_entity.pdbx_description
1 polymer ?
#
loop_
_entity_poly.entity_id
_entity_poly.type
_entity_poly.pdbx_seq_one_letter_code
_entity_poly.pdbx_strand_id
1 'polypeptide(L)'
;MPRVTVYTSQSCPHCTTAKNYLLKEGIPFTEKDVTADPSAQRELASLGARGVPTFAIDDEVIVGFDRPRIEALLGARVIECPSCRKRLKVPANKGILKVTCPGCSHVFKVRT
;
A
#
# COMPACT_ATOMS: atom_id res chain seq x y z
N MET A 1 -5.95 6.29 -6.45
CA MET A 1 -4.84 5.44 -5.96
C MET A 1 -4.51 5.90 -4.55
N PRO A 2 -4.34 4.99 -3.60
CA PRO A 2 -4.00 5.37 -2.24
C PRO A 2 -2.65 6.09 -2.20
N ARG A 3 -2.53 7.14 -1.39
CA ARG A 3 -1.26 7.86 -1.22
C ARG A 3 -0.39 7.10 -0.23
N VAL A 4 0.68 6.49 -0.73
CA VAL A 4 1.65 5.75 0.10
C VAL A 4 2.85 6.63 0.37
N THR A 5 3.11 6.95 1.64
CA THR A 5 4.31 7.65 2.08
C THR A 5 5.07 6.75 3.04
N VAL A 6 6.37 6.56 2.79
CA VAL A 6 7.24 5.71 3.58
C VAL A 6 8.27 6.60 4.27
N TYR A 7 8.20 6.63 5.59
CA TYR A 7 9.16 7.32 6.43
C TYR A 7 10.32 6.36 6.73
N THR A 8 11.51 6.76 6.32
CA THR A 8 12.73 5.96 6.47
C THR A 8 13.83 6.75 7.13
N SER A 9 14.90 6.08 7.56
CA SER A 9 16.14 6.73 7.99
C SER A 9 17.35 6.10 7.32
N GLN A 10 18.41 6.89 7.14
CA GLN A 10 19.67 6.45 6.53
C GLN A 10 20.34 5.30 7.30
N SER A 11 20.08 5.19 8.60
CA SER A 11 20.72 4.20 9.47
C SER A 11 19.95 2.88 9.61
N CYS A 12 18.84 2.68 8.89
CA CYS A 12 17.94 1.54 9.13
C CYS A 12 17.97 0.51 7.99
N PRO A 13 18.50 -0.72 8.21
CA PRO A 13 18.52 -1.77 7.19
C PRO A 13 17.12 -2.28 6.81
N HIS A 14 16.16 -2.25 7.75
CA HIS A 14 14.77 -2.66 7.50
C HIS A 14 14.04 -1.71 6.53
N CYS A 15 14.43 -0.44 6.47
CA CYS A 15 13.87 0.52 5.52
C CYS A 15 14.17 0.12 4.07
N THR A 16 15.34 -0.45 3.79
CA THR A 16 15.70 -0.91 2.44
C THR A 16 14.83 -2.08 1.99
N THR A 17 14.54 -3.02 2.89
CA THR A 17 13.62 -4.14 2.61
C THR A 17 12.21 -3.66 2.31
N ALA A 18 11.72 -2.70 3.09
CA ALA A 18 10.43 -2.04 2.89
C ALA A 18 10.30 -1.40 1.51
N LYS A 19 11.30 -0.61 1.09
CA LYS A 19 11.32 0.05 -0.23
C LYS A 19 11.34 -0.97 -1.36
N ASN A 20 12.23 -1.97 -1.28
CA ASN A 20 12.35 -3.01 -2.29
C ASN A 20 11.05 -3.80 -2.43
N TYR A 21 10.34 -4.04 -1.33
CA TYR A 21 9.02 -4.68 -1.37
C TYR A 21 8.01 -3.86 -2.17
N LEU A 22 7.86 -2.56 -1.88
CA LEU A 22 6.94 -1.69 -2.61
C LEU A 22 7.30 -1.55 -4.09
N LEU A 23 8.60 -1.43 -4.39
CA LEU A 23 9.11 -1.39 -5.77
C LEU A 23 8.79 -2.69 -6.53
N LYS A 24 8.97 -3.85 -5.88
CA LYS A 24 8.68 -5.16 -6.47
C LYS A 24 7.20 -5.34 -6.75
N GLU A 25 6.34 -4.85 -5.87
CA GLU A 25 4.89 -4.84 -6.06
C GLU A 25 4.43 -3.78 -7.07
N GLY A 26 5.33 -2.92 -7.57
CA GLY A 26 5.00 -1.84 -8.50
C GLY A 26 4.11 -0.76 -7.89
N ILE A 27 4.12 -0.63 -6.56
CA ILE A 27 3.30 0.34 -5.85
C ILE A 27 4.05 1.69 -5.87
N PRO A 28 3.45 2.77 -6.39
CA PRO A 28 4.04 4.09 -6.27
C PRO A 28 3.97 4.56 -4.82
N PHE A 29 5.11 4.99 -4.29
CA PHE A 29 5.22 5.53 -2.94
C PHE A 29 6.14 6.75 -2.91
N THR A 30 5.91 7.63 -1.93
CA THR A 30 6.76 8.77 -1.63
C THR A 30 7.67 8.39 -0.46
N GLU A 31 8.98 8.41 -0.69
CA GLU A 31 9.95 8.26 0.38
C GLU A 31 10.18 9.59 1.09
N LYS A 32 10.16 9.58 2.42
CA LYS A 32 10.56 10.71 3.27
C LYS A 32 11.61 10.27 4.28
N ASP A 33 12.81 10.82 4.18
CA ASP A 33 13.88 10.52 5.12
C ASP A 33 13.76 11.43 6.36
N VAL A 34 13.48 10.85 7.52
CA VAL A 34 13.29 11.61 8.77
C VAL A 34 14.59 12.06 9.42
N THR A 35 15.74 11.57 8.94
CA THR A 35 17.07 12.00 9.36
C THR A 35 17.56 13.17 8.52
N ALA A 36 17.22 13.21 7.23
CA ALA A 36 17.57 14.32 6.34
C ALA A 36 16.54 15.46 6.36
N ASP A 37 15.25 15.15 6.55
CA ASP A 37 14.16 16.13 6.49
C ASP A 37 13.46 16.29 7.87
N PRO A 38 13.64 17.45 8.54
CA PRO A 38 13.01 17.72 9.84
C PRO A 38 11.49 17.93 9.75
N SER A 39 10.94 18.17 8.55
CA SER A 39 9.49 18.20 8.34
C SER A 39 8.93 16.79 8.30
N ALA A 40 9.62 15.86 7.65
CA ALA A 40 9.25 14.44 7.66
C ALA A 40 9.24 13.86 9.09
N GLN A 41 10.21 14.25 9.92
CA GLN A 41 10.25 13.88 11.33
C GLN A 41 9.03 14.40 12.12
N ARG A 42 8.62 15.65 11.85
CA ARG A 42 7.43 16.25 12.48
C ARG A 42 6.13 15.57 12.04
N GLU A 43 6.02 15.22 10.76
CA GLU A 43 4.90 14.42 10.26
C GLU A 43 4.86 13.05 10.96
N LEU A 44 5.98 12.33 10.99
CA LEU A 44 6.08 11.04 11.68
C LEU A 44 5.61 11.14 13.14
N ALA A 45 6.06 12.16 13.86
CA ALA A 45 5.66 12.42 15.24
C ALA A 45 4.16 12.76 15.36
N SER A 46 3.61 13.51 14.41
CA SER A 46 2.18 13.84 14.35
C SER A 46 1.30 12.61 14.08
N LEU A 47 1.83 11.63 13.36
CA LEU A 47 1.20 10.32 13.15
C LEU A 47 1.27 9.42 14.39
N GLY A 48 1.90 9.86 15.49
CA GLY A 48 2.10 9.07 16.70
C GLY A 48 3.19 8.00 16.56
N ALA A 49 3.92 7.98 15.44
CA ALA A 49 5.00 7.05 15.19
C ALA A 49 6.31 7.59 15.75
N ARG A 50 7.08 6.73 16.43
CA ARG A 50 8.41 7.06 16.98
C ARG A 50 9.54 6.25 16.36
N GLY A 51 9.21 5.29 15.49
CA GLY A 51 10.16 4.37 14.89
C GLY A 51 10.01 4.34 13.38
N VAL A 52 11.08 3.92 12.71
CA VAL A 52 11.10 3.62 11.29
C VAL A 52 11.40 2.12 11.10
N PRO A 53 10.91 1.48 10.02
CA PRO A 53 10.10 2.06 8.94
C PRO A 53 8.66 2.35 9.37
N THR A 54 8.08 3.46 8.91
CA THR A 54 6.65 3.77 9.08
C THR A 54 6.03 4.03 7.73
N PHE A 55 4.85 3.46 7.49
CA PHE A 55 4.08 3.62 6.26
C PHE A 55 2.81 4.38 6.57
N ALA A 56 2.62 5.53 5.94
CA ALA A 56 1.35 6.24 5.91
C ALA A 56 0.65 5.93 4.58
N ILE A 57 -0.52 5.32 4.64
CA ILE A 57 -1.33 4.90 3.50
C ILE A 57 -2.69 5.59 3.66
N ASP A 58 -2.86 6.70 2.96
CA ASP A 58 -3.97 7.65 3.17
C ASP A 58 -4.14 8.02 4.65
N ASP A 59 -5.21 7.56 5.30
CA ASP A 59 -5.53 7.81 6.71
C ASP A 59 -5.00 6.71 7.66
N GLU A 60 -4.44 5.62 7.14
CA GLU A 60 -3.86 4.56 7.96
C GLU A 60 -2.34 4.70 8.12
N VAL A 61 -1.88 4.46 9.35
CA VAL A 61 -0.46 4.49 9.71
C VAL A 61 -0.06 3.11 10.21
N ILE A 62 0.94 2.53 9.56
CA ILE A 62 1.59 1.28 9.97
C ILE A 62 2.98 1.62 10.46
N VAL A 63 3.22 1.37 11.75
CA VAL A 63 4.55 1.49 12.35
C VAL A 63 5.22 0.13 12.32
N GLY A 64 6.38 0.03 11.67
CA GLY A 64 7.09 -1.22 11.44
C GLY A 64 6.84 -1.82 10.07
N PHE A 65 7.58 -2.89 9.75
CA PHE A 65 7.47 -3.60 8.49
C PHE A 65 6.48 -4.78 8.59
N ASP A 66 5.19 -4.47 8.57
CA ASP A 66 4.11 -5.47 8.60
C ASP A 66 3.59 -5.79 7.19
N ARG A 67 4.25 -6.73 6.50
CA ARG A 67 3.86 -7.21 5.17
C ARG A 67 2.35 -7.49 5.02
N PRO A 68 1.70 -8.32 5.85
CA PRO A 68 0.29 -8.65 5.65
C PRO A 68 -0.63 -7.43 5.80
N ARG A 69 -0.26 -6.47 6.66
CA ARG A 69 -1.03 -5.26 6.87
C ARG A 69 -0.86 -4.30 5.70
N ILE A 70 0.37 -4.12 5.23
CA ILE A 70 0.69 -3.33 4.03
C ILE A 70 -0.06 -3.92 2.80
N GLU A 71 -0.06 -5.24 2.63
CA GLU A 71 -0.82 -5.93 1.57
C GLU A 71 -2.33 -5.72 1.70
N ALA A 72 -2.88 -5.74 2.92
CA ALA A 72 -4.31 -5.52 3.11
C ALA A 72 -4.76 -4.10 2.71
N LEU A 73 -3.89 -3.10 2.93
CA LEU A 73 -4.15 -1.70 2.63
C LEU A 73 -3.86 -1.34 1.17
N LEU A 74 -2.75 -1.84 0.62
CA LEU A 74 -2.29 -1.50 -0.74
C LEU A 74 -2.72 -2.52 -1.78
N GLY A 75 -2.79 -3.78 -1.39
CA GLY A 75 -3.03 -4.92 -2.25
C GLY A 75 -4.50 -5.19 -2.51
N ALA A 76 -5.41 -4.24 -2.28
CA ALA A 76 -6.82 -4.40 -2.61
C ALA A 76 -7.38 -3.16 -3.31
N ARG A 77 -7.99 -3.37 -4.48
CA ARG A 77 -8.74 -2.34 -5.20
C ARG A 77 -10.20 -2.74 -5.33
N VAL A 78 -11.06 -1.74 -5.40
CA VAL A 78 -12.49 -1.93 -5.70
C VAL A 78 -12.68 -1.84 -7.21
N ILE A 79 -13.24 -2.89 -7.81
CA ILE A 79 -13.65 -2.93 -9.21
C ILE A 79 -15.18 -3.09 -9.29
N GLU A 80 -15.76 -2.73 -10.42
CA GLU A 80 -17.17 -2.96 -10.71
C GLU A 80 -17.32 -4.12 -11.70
N CYS A 81 -18.25 -5.02 -11.42
CA CYS A 81 -18.58 -6.09 -12.35
C CYS A 81 -19.26 -5.51 -13.60
N PRO A 82 -18.79 -5.81 -14.83
CA PRO A 82 -19.37 -5.27 -16.06
C PRO A 82 -20.81 -5.74 -16.31
N SER A 83 -21.20 -6.89 -15.76
CA SER A 83 -22.54 -7.47 -15.97
C SER A 83 -23.59 -6.95 -14.98
N CYS A 84 -23.24 -6.74 -13.70
CA CYS A 84 -24.22 -6.39 -12.66
C CYS A 84 -23.88 -5.14 -11.86
N ARG A 85 -22.78 -4.44 -12.18
CA ARG A 85 -22.25 -3.26 -11.46
C ARG A 85 -21.96 -3.48 -9.96
N LYS A 86 -21.94 -4.74 -9.50
CA LYS A 86 -21.56 -5.07 -8.12
C LYS A 86 -20.10 -4.71 -7.87
N ARG A 87 -19.83 -4.03 -6.75
CA ARG A 87 -18.49 -3.67 -6.30
C ARG A 87 -17.81 -4.89 -5.69
N LEU A 88 -16.58 -5.18 -6.13
CA LEU A 88 -15.79 -6.32 -5.70
C LEU A 88 -14.42 -5.84 -5.25
N LYS A 89 -13.97 -6.34 -4.10
CA LYS A 89 -12.61 -6.12 -3.61
C LYS A 89 -11.73 -7.20 -4.23
N VAL A 90 -10.82 -6.81 -5.12
CA VAL A 90 -9.87 -7.72 -5.78
C VAL A 90 -8.45 -7.33 -5.41
N PRO A 91 -7.49 -8.28 -5.44
CA PRO A 91 -6.10 -7.96 -5.22
C PRO A 91 -5.64 -6.87 -6.18
N ALA A 92 -4.88 -5.89 -5.72
CA ALA A 92 -4.18 -4.93 -6.58
C ALA A 92 -2.79 -5.48 -6.94
N ASN A 93 -2.24 -5.09 -8.09
CA ASN A 93 -0.87 -5.39 -8.54
C ASN A 93 -0.52 -6.87 -8.82
N LYS A 94 -1.51 -7.76 -9.01
CA LYS A 94 -1.29 -9.16 -9.43
C LYS A 94 -1.37 -9.41 -10.95
N GLY A 95 -1.31 -8.37 -11.78
CA GLY A 95 -1.39 -8.50 -13.24
C GLY A 95 -2.80 -8.84 -13.73
N ILE A 96 -2.98 -9.88 -14.56
CA ILE A 96 -4.30 -10.24 -15.11
C ILE A 96 -4.93 -11.33 -14.24
N LEU A 97 -5.88 -10.95 -13.40
CA LEU A 97 -6.66 -11.89 -12.60
C LEU A 97 -7.98 -12.25 -13.29
N LYS A 98 -8.31 -13.54 -13.26
CA LYS A 98 -9.65 -14.04 -13.61
C LYS A 98 -10.50 -14.00 -12.35
N VAL A 99 -11.54 -13.19 -12.36
CA VAL A 99 -12.43 -12.96 -11.22
C VAL A 99 -13.85 -13.37 -11.56
N THR A 100 -14.51 -14.02 -10.60
CA THR A 100 -15.91 -14.43 -10.71
C THR A 100 -16.76 -13.53 -9.82
N CYS A 101 -17.78 -12.90 -10.39
CA CYS A 101 -18.70 -12.08 -9.61
C CYS A 101 -19.65 -12.96 -8.78
N PRO A 102 -19.71 -12.83 -7.43
CA PRO A 102 -20.67 -13.56 -6.58
C PRO A 102 -22.12 -13.09 -6.75
N GLY A 103 -22.37 -11.96 -7.42
CA GLY A 103 -23.73 -11.44 -7.65
C GLY A 103 -24.42 -12.00 -8.90
N CYS A 104 -23.65 -12.32 -9.95
CA CYS A 104 -24.20 -12.74 -11.23
C CYS A 104 -23.45 -13.93 -11.86
N SER A 105 -22.50 -14.53 -11.15
CA SER A 105 -21.62 -15.61 -11.63
C SER A 105 -20.82 -15.29 -12.91
N HIS A 106 -20.80 -14.03 -13.33
CA HIS A 106 -20.07 -13.59 -14.52
C HIS A 106 -18.56 -13.63 -14.28
N VAL A 107 -17.82 -14.22 -15.22
CA VAL A 107 -16.37 -14.39 -15.16
C VAL A 107 -15.71 -13.41 -16.10
N PHE A 108 -14.82 -12.57 -15.57
CA PHE A 108 -14.14 -11.55 -16.36
C PHE A 108 -12.68 -11.41 -15.94
N LYS A 109 -11.87 -10.86 -16.83
CA LYS A 109 -10.45 -10.59 -16.58
C LYS A 109 -10.30 -9.16 -16.12
N VAL A 110 -9.54 -8.96 -15.05
CA VAL A 110 -9.23 -7.63 -14.54
C VAL A 110 -7.73 -7.44 -14.48
N ARG A 111 -7.26 -6.31 -15.01
CA ARG A 111 -5.86 -5.90 -14.94
C ARG A 111 -5.65 -5.16 -13.63
N THR A 112 -5.03 -5.82 -12.67
CA THR A 112 -4.77 -5.38 -11.30
C THR A 112 -3.38 -4.81 -11.15
#